data_AF-A0A1I5SUN9-F1
#
_entry.id   AF-A0A1I5SUN9-F1
#
_cell.length_a   1.000
_cell.length_b   1.000
_cell.length_c   1.000
_cell.angle_alpha   90.00
_cell.angle_beta   90.00
_cell.angle_gamma   90.00
#
_symmetry.space_group_name_H-M   'P 1'
#
loop_
_entity.id
_entity.type
_entity.pdbx_description
1 polymer ?
#
loop_
_entity_poly.entity_id
_entity_poly.type
_entity_poly.pdbx_seq_one_letter_code
_entity_poly.pdbx_strand_id
1 'polypeptide(L)'
;MAASSRNVRLLMASVACMALASCDGADSVASPGDPTFVPGGNTPTPTPTGTPTPTAGTPAASCPTGTTDVGVIGTAYRGCRIPSLITSALSLPRVAGVAYEINGRVDVGVDIGGAGTTPGGVSTVLTIAAGALVYANTANADNDYMVVNRGSRLVAEGTETLPIIFTARENLTGGVTDESQGLWGGIILAGRAPISNCNATVAGGSATCENVVEGTSTALYGGATPTDNSGTVRYVQIRYSGTIISPNNELQGLTLGGTGSGTTVDHVQVHNSSDDGIEIFGGRTNLRYLALTGSDDDGLDTDVGWQGFAQFVLAIQKPTNTQTDNYATELDSNGNEDALPRQKYRLANFTFVSTTAATNAAIRIRGGADARFVNGIVVGPSACLNIVAGDASNGKSTVRPANAGLDDDGPPRFDSVLFGCATPFAETTVNGVTVTTAEQRAAFTAGTNNVESGTGLLTGIYLPAGAAATATPFNAATLNPSGTSFFVQTSFVGAVNGPNDTNFRGWTCNSNRASFGSTSGNCTGLPTN
;
A
#
# COMPACT_ATOMS: atom_id res chain seq x y z
N MET A 1 41.44 -69.78 0.59
CA MET A 1 40.61 -69.02 -0.36
C MET A 1 40.67 -67.55 0.08
N ALA A 2 41.78 -66.86 -0.19
CA ALA A 2 41.97 -65.86 -1.27
C ALA A 2 41.04 -64.63 -1.08
N ALA A 3 41.46 -63.57 -0.36
CA ALA A 3 42.32 -62.42 -0.78
C ALA A 3 41.63 -61.52 -1.84
N SER A 4 41.36 -60.23 -1.61
CA SER A 4 42.30 -59.07 -1.66
C SER A 4 41.46 -57.79 -1.38
N SER A 5 41.73 -56.91 -0.40
CA SER A 5 42.77 -55.87 -0.26
C SER A 5 42.72 -54.70 -1.26
N ARG A 6 42.45 -53.48 -0.75
CA ARG A 6 43.22 -52.26 -1.07
C ARG A 6 42.90 -51.10 -0.11
N ASN A 7 43.82 -50.89 0.83
CA ASN A 7 44.13 -49.59 1.42
C ASN A 7 45.22 -48.93 0.56
N VAL A 8 45.14 -47.63 0.26
CA VAL A 8 46.33 -46.75 0.12
C VAL A 8 45.97 -45.35 0.64
N ARG A 9 46.76 -44.89 1.61
CA ARG A 9 46.84 -43.54 2.19
C ARG A 9 47.63 -42.61 1.26
N LEU A 10 47.41 -41.28 1.30
CA LEU A 10 48.50 -40.33 1.58
C LEU A 10 47.99 -38.91 1.88
N LEU A 11 48.74 -38.26 2.77
CA LEU A 11 48.63 -36.94 3.40
C LEU A 11 49.69 -35.99 2.77
N MET A 12 49.44 -34.68 2.70
CA MET A 12 50.36 -33.51 2.85
C MET A 12 49.68 -32.26 2.22
N ALA A 13 49.43 -31.11 2.88
CA ALA A 13 50.23 -30.18 3.70
C ALA A 13 51.00 -29.10 2.88
N SER A 14 50.57 -27.83 2.98
CA SER A 14 51.27 -26.52 2.83
C SER A 14 50.18 -25.45 2.58
N VAL A 15 49.93 -24.38 3.34
CA VAL A 15 50.68 -23.36 4.13
C VAL A 15 51.49 -22.35 3.29
N ALA A 16 50.91 -21.16 3.12
CA ALA A 16 51.54 -19.82 3.10
C ALA A 16 50.39 -18.80 3.38
N CYS A 17 50.30 -18.04 4.49
CA CYS A 17 51.15 -16.95 5.03
C CYS A 17 51.46 -15.87 3.96
N MET A 18 51.23 -14.55 4.10
CA MET A 18 50.89 -13.64 5.21
C MET A 18 50.42 -12.28 4.64
N ALA A 19 49.64 -11.56 5.46
CA ALA A 19 49.48 -10.12 5.66
C ALA A 19 50.01 -9.07 4.64
N LEU A 20 49.17 -8.06 4.38
CA LEU A 20 49.55 -6.66 4.55
C LEU A 20 48.39 -5.84 5.11
N ALA A 21 48.70 -5.09 6.15
CA ALA A 21 47.85 -4.15 6.86
C ALA A 21 47.95 -2.73 6.26
N SER A 22 46.88 -1.95 6.47
CA SER A 22 46.80 -0.49 6.69
C SER A 22 47.86 0.46 6.07
N CYS A 23 47.40 1.51 5.37
CA CYS A 23 47.50 2.89 5.87
C CYS A 23 46.78 3.91 4.98
N ASP A 24 46.28 4.96 5.64
CA ASP A 24 45.86 6.28 5.17
C ASP A 24 46.70 6.93 4.04
N GLY A 25 46.05 7.86 3.31
CA GLY A 25 46.64 9.19 3.12
C GLY A 25 46.78 9.73 1.68
N ALA A 26 45.89 10.69 1.37
CA ALA A 26 46.13 11.99 0.74
C ALA A 26 46.60 12.13 -0.74
N ASP A 27 45.75 12.87 -1.47
CA ASP A 27 46.02 14.05 -2.29
C ASP A 27 46.70 14.00 -3.68
N SER A 28 45.89 14.46 -4.66
CA SER A 28 46.21 15.24 -5.85
C SER A 28 47.17 14.65 -6.91
N VAL A 29 46.59 14.26 -8.05
CA VAL A 29 47.31 14.25 -9.32
C VAL A 29 46.44 14.89 -10.41
N ALA A 30 46.90 16.04 -10.88
CA ALA A 30 46.36 16.75 -12.02
C ALA A 30 46.62 15.97 -13.33
N SER A 31 45.62 15.89 -14.19
CA SER A 31 45.75 15.33 -15.55
C SER A 31 46.35 16.38 -16.49
N PRO A 32 47.39 16.08 -17.29
CA PRO A 32 47.97 17.05 -18.22
C PRO A 32 47.02 17.29 -19.39
N GLY A 33 46.84 18.57 -19.75
CA GLY A 33 46.21 18.95 -21.01
C GLY A 33 47.11 18.61 -22.19
N ASP A 34 46.49 18.23 -23.31
CA ASP A 34 47.14 18.02 -24.60
C ASP A 34 46.45 18.89 -25.69
N PRO A 35 47.13 19.13 -26.82
CA PRO A 35 47.18 20.45 -27.46
C PRO A 35 46.03 20.76 -28.42
N THR A 36 45.90 22.06 -28.66
CA THR A 36 44.98 22.71 -29.60
C THR A 36 45.13 22.21 -31.03
N PHE A 37 44.06 21.64 -31.59
CA PHE A 37 43.81 21.54 -33.02
C PHE A 37 42.80 22.61 -33.43
N VAL A 38 43.16 23.44 -34.44
CA VAL A 38 42.24 24.35 -35.12
C VAL A 38 41.90 23.76 -36.49
N PRO A 39 40.63 23.39 -36.73
CA PRO A 39 40.14 23.23 -38.10
C PRO A 39 38.98 24.21 -38.40
N GLY A 40 39.17 24.99 -39.46
CA GLY A 40 38.20 25.40 -40.49
C GLY A 40 36.81 25.87 -40.05
N GLY A 41 36.53 27.15 -40.29
CA GLY A 41 35.20 27.75 -40.12
C GLY A 41 34.14 27.12 -41.03
N ASN A 42 33.14 26.53 -40.38
CA ASN A 42 31.82 26.31 -40.94
C ASN A 42 30.83 27.20 -40.20
N THR A 43 30.03 27.97 -40.94
CA THR A 43 28.96 28.83 -40.40
C THR A 43 27.95 27.96 -39.63
N PRO A 44 27.62 28.28 -38.36
CA PRO A 44 26.68 27.47 -37.60
C PRO A 44 25.26 27.62 -38.16
N THR A 45 24.61 26.50 -38.47
CA THR A 45 23.15 26.42 -38.56
C THR A 45 22.55 26.95 -37.24
N PRO A 46 21.52 27.82 -37.26
CA PRO A 46 20.94 28.33 -36.03
C PRO A 46 20.47 27.16 -35.16
N THR A 47 21.00 27.11 -33.94
CA THR A 47 20.52 26.22 -32.89
C THR A 47 19.02 26.43 -32.73
N PRO A 48 18.18 25.37 -32.74
CA PRO A 48 16.78 25.54 -32.41
C PRO A 48 16.72 26.20 -31.03
N THR A 49 16.11 27.38 -30.98
CA THR A 49 15.88 28.13 -29.76
C THR A 49 15.31 27.17 -28.73
N GLY A 50 16.06 26.89 -27.66
CA GLY A 50 15.56 26.03 -26.59
C GLY A 50 14.23 26.60 -26.13
N THR A 51 13.17 25.79 -26.18
CA THR A 51 11.89 26.16 -25.58
C THR A 51 12.19 26.56 -24.14
N PRO A 52 11.85 27.78 -23.69
CA PRO A 52 12.14 28.20 -22.33
C PRO A 52 11.54 27.18 -21.38
N THR A 53 12.37 26.64 -20.48
CA THR A 53 11.89 25.83 -19.37
C THR A 53 10.91 26.71 -18.59
N PRO A 54 9.62 26.31 -18.46
CA PRO A 54 8.66 27.10 -17.72
C PRO A 54 9.21 27.38 -16.32
N THR A 55 9.25 28.67 -15.93
CA THR A 55 9.54 29.05 -14.56
C THR A 55 8.53 28.36 -13.64
N ALA A 56 8.97 27.88 -12.48
CA ALA A 56 8.09 27.31 -11.47
C ALA A 56 6.83 28.17 -11.29
N GLY A 57 5.65 27.56 -11.44
CA GLY A 57 4.36 28.26 -11.37
C GLY A 57 3.83 28.81 -12.69
N THR A 58 4.39 28.43 -13.85
CA THR A 58 3.83 28.76 -15.17
C THR A 58 3.37 27.50 -15.93
N PRO A 59 2.24 27.54 -16.66
CA PRO A 59 1.75 26.39 -17.42
C PRO A 59 2.71 26.02 -18.55
N ALA A 60 2.87 24.71 -18.80
CA ALA A 60 3.64 24.24 -19.95
C ALA A 60 3.01 24.68 -21.29
N ALA A 61 3.86 24.85 -22.30
CA ALA A 61 3.44 25.30 -23.64
C ALA A 61 2.58 24.26 -24.38
N SER A 62 2.78 22.97 -24.11
CA SER A 62 2.10 21.87 -24.78
C SER A 62 2.03 20.62 -23.90
N CYS A 63 1.09 19.74 -24.21
CA CYS A 63 0.99 18.44 -23.57
C CYS A 63 1.96 17.41 -24.15
N PRO A 64 2.49 16.49 -23.32
CA PRO A 64 3.25 15.34 -23.79
C PRO A 64 2.46 14.43 -24.74
N THR A 65 3.17 13.73 -25.62
CA THR A 65 2.57 12.81 -26.61
C THR A 65 1.66 11.77 -25.96
N GLY A 66 0.53 11.49 -26.61
CA GLY A 66 -0.47 10.54 -26.11
C GLY A 66 -1.47 11.14 -25.12
N THR A 67 -1.42 12.45 -24.88
CA THR A 67 -2.39 13.18 -24.05
C THR A 67 -2.99 14.36 -24.81
N THR A 68 -4.15 14.85 -24.35
CA THR A 68 -4.89 15.96 -24.98
C THR A 68 -4.81 17.21 -24.13
N ASP A 69 -4.46 18.35 -24.73
CA ASP A 69 -4.47 19.65 -24.05
C ASP A 69 -5.91 20.06 -23.70
N VAL A 70 -6.19 20.27 -22.41
CA VAL A 70 -7.50 20.69 -21.89
C VAL A 70 -7.47 22.11 -21.29
N GLY A 71 -6.46 22.89 -21.64
CA GLY A 71 -6.31 24.26 -21.19
C GLY A 71 -5.43 24.41 -19.94
N VAL A 72 -5.55 25.58 -19.32
CA VAL A 72 -4.81 25.92 -18.11
C VAL A 72 -5.66 25.61 -16.88
N ILE A 73 -5.06 24.94 -15.90
CA ILE A 73 -5.66 24.62 -14.61
C ILE A 73 -5.04 25.53 -13.55
N GLY A 74 -5.88 26.31 -12.88
CA GLY A 74 -5.43 27.37 -11.98
C GLY A 74 -4.57 28.38 -12.73
N THR A 75 -3.38 28.67 -12.20
CA THR A 75 -2.40 29.56 -12.82
C THR A 75 -1.10 28.87 -13.21
N ALA A 76 -0.88 27.62 -12.79
CA ALA A 76 0.43 26.98 -12.79
C ALA A 76 0.56 25.78 -13.72
N TYR A 77 -0.55 25.21 -14.20
CA TYR A 77 -0.50 23.92 -14.91
C TYR A 77 -1.22 23.95 -16.24
N ARG A 78 -0.62 23.29 -17.23
CA ARG A 78 -1.24 22.79 -18.44
C ARG A 78 -1.90 21.46 -18.11
N GLY A 79 -3.22 21.38 -18.24
CA GLY A 79 -3.96 20.14 -18.08
C GLY A 79 -3.78 19.25 -19.32
N CYS A 80 -3.36 18.01 -19.10
CA CYS A 80 -3.08 17.03 -20.16
C CYS A 80 -3.88 15.75 -19.94
N ARG A 81 -5.02 15.64 -20.62
CA ARG A 81 -5.95 14.54 -20.45
C ARG A 81 -5.39 13.22 -20.96
N ILE A 82 -5.44 12.23 -20.08
CA ILE A 82 -5.12 10.83 -20.36
C ILE A 82 -6.28 10.24 -21.18
N PRO A 83 -6.02 9.42 -22.21
CA PRO A 83 -7.08 8.70 -22.93
C PRO A 83 -7.93 7.85 -21.97
N SER A 84 -9.25 7.83 -22.17
CA SER A 84 -10.15 6.99 -21.36
C SER A 84 -9.90 5.50 -21.52
N LEU A 85 -9.30 5.08 -22.64
CA LEU A 85 -8.84 3.72 -22.86
C LEU A 85 -7.42 3.74 -23.44
N ILE A 86 -6.49 3.08 -22.74
CA ILE A 86 -5.11 2.93 -23.14
C ILE A 86 -4.92 1.51 -23.67
N THR A 87 -4.72 1.33 -24.97
CA THR A 87 -4.50 0.00 -25.60
C THR A 87 -3.07 -0.22 -26.09
N SER A 88 -2.20 0.76 -25.90
CA SER A 88 -0.77 0.70 -26.22
C SER A 88 0.03 1.40 -25.12
N ALA A 89 1.32 1.12 -25.01
CA ALA A 89 2.12 1.64 -23.90
C ALA A 89 2.09 3.18 -23.89
N LEU A 90 1.74 3.76 -22.74
CA LEU A 90 1.68 5.21 -22.55
C LEU A 90 2.64 5.61 -21.43
N SER A 91 3.41 6.67 -21.65
CA SER A 91 4.31 7.24 -20.65
C SER A 91 3.87 8.67 -20.32
N LEU A 92 3.75 8.96 -19.03
CA LEU A 92 3.47 10.28 -18.47
C LEU A 92 4.77 10.84 -17.86
N PRO A 93 5.61 11.55 -18.65
CA PRO A 93 6.89 12.10 -18.15
C PRO A 93 6.68 13.22 -17.12
N ARG A 94 7.67 13.45 -16.26
CA ARG A 94 7.69 14.66 -15.43
C ARG A 94 8.07 15.85 -16.32
N VAL A 95 7.13 16.78 -16.51
CA VAL A 95 7.33 18.03 -17.24
C VAL A 95 6.89 19.20 -16.36
N ALA A 96 7.75 20.19 -16.17
CA ALA A 96 7.43 21.38 -15.39
C ALA A 96 6.19 22.08 -15.96
N GLY A 97 5.22 22.39 -15.09
CA GLY A 97 3.98 23.05 -15.49
C GLY A 97 2.97 22.14 -16.21
N VAL A 98 3.15 20.81 -16.19
CA VAL A 98 2.14 19.84 -16.66
C VAL A 98 1.46 19.16 -15.47
N ALA A 99 0.15 18.94 -15.58
CA ALA A 99 -0.58 18.00 -14.74
C ALA A 99 -1.48 17.12 -15.62
N TYR A 100 -1.50 15.82 -15.36
CA TYR A 100 -2.23 14.84 -16.17
C TYR A 100 -3.65 14.66 -15.67
N GLU A 101 -4.64 14.76 -16.54
CA GLU A 101 -6.06 14.71 -16.17
C GLU A 101 -6.64 13.28 -16.35
N ILE A 102 -7.22 12.75 -15.28
CA ILE A 102 -8.22 11.67 -15.29
C ILE A 102 -9.59 12.33 -15.47
N ASN A 103 -10.36 11.89 -16.46
CA ASN A 103 -11.68 12.44 -16.75
C ASN A 103 -12.66 11.31 -17.07
N GLY A 104 -13.56 11.02 -16.13
CA GLY A 104 -14.34 9.81 -16.01
C GLY A 104 -13.46 8.61 -15.67
N ARG A 105 -13.93 7.42 -16.06
CA ARG A 105 -13.16 6.18 -15.97
C ARG A 105 -12.01 6.17 -16.99
N VAL A 106 -10.81 5.87 -16.52
CA VAL A 106 -9.62 5.57 -17.35
C VAL A 106 -9.26 4.09 -17.22
N ASP A 107 -9.29 3.36 -18.33
CA ASP A 107 -8.90 1.95 -18.42
C ASP A 107 -7.49 1.78 -18.99
N VAL A 108 -6.61 1.13 -18.21
CA VAL A 108 -5.30 0.67 -18.69
C VAL A 108 -5.44 -0.75 -19.24
N GLY A 109 -5.45 -0.84 -20.56
CA GLY A 109 -5.70 -2.06 -21.32
C GLY A 109 -7.14 -2.55 -21.23
N VAL A 110 -7.38 -3.69 -21.89
CA VAL A 110 -8.67 -4.39 -21.89
C VAL A 110 -8.44 -5.74 -21.22
N ASP A 111 -9.32 -6.08 -20.29
CA ASP A 111 -9.24 -7.30 -19.48
C ASP A 111 -8.95 -8.56 -20.32
N ILE A 112 -7.85 -9.26 -20.00
CA ILE A 112 -7.47 -10.54 -20.62
C ILE A 112 -8.03 -11.76 -19.89
N GLY A 113 -8.83 -11.57 -18.84
CA GLY A 113 -9.43 -12.62 -18.02
C GLY A 113 -8.47 -13.25 -17.01
N GLY A 114 -9.02 -14.01 -16.05
CA GLY A 114 -8.25 -14.72 -15.03
C GLY A 114 -7.26 -15.74 -15.60
N ALA A 115 -7.58 -16.35 -16.76
CA ALA A 115 -6.69 -17.25 -17.50
C ALA A 115 -5.71 -16.54 -18.45
N GLY A 116 -5.91 -15.24 -18.72
CA GLY A 116 -5.08 -14.47 -19.66
C GLY A 116 -5.38 -14.69 -21.14
N THR A 117 -6.53 -15.25 -21.49
CA THR A 117 -6.88 -15.64 -22.86
C THR A 117 -8.25 -15.13 -23.33
N THR A 118 -8.85 -14.15 -22.64
CA THR A 118 -10.15 -13.57 -23.04
C THR A 118 -10.06 -12.95 -24.44
N PRO A 119 -10.94 -13.33 -25.40
CA PRO A 119 -10.98 -12.72 -26.72
C PRO A 119 -11.19 -11.21 -26.66
N GLY A 120 -10.38 -10.45 -27.42
CA GLY A 120 -10.44 -8.99 -27.43
C GLY A 120 -9.71 -8.29 -26.28
N GLY A 121 -9.14 -9.06 -25.33
CA GLY A 121 -8.28 -8.52 -24.28
C GLY A 121 -6.99 -7.90 -24.84
N VAL A 122 -6.50 -6.85 -24.18
CA VAL A 122 -5.31 -6.08 -24.56
C VAL A 122 -4.50 -5.77 -23.32
N SER A 123 -3.33 -6.40 -23.19
CA SER A 123 -2.35 -6.06 -22.15
C SER A 123 -1.52 -4.85 -22.58
N THR A 124 -1.36 -3.87 -21.68
CA THR A 124 -0.48 -2.72 -21.90
C THR A 124 0.14 -2.23 -20.59
N VAL A 125 0.99 -1.21 -20.67
CA VAL A 125 1.63 -0.57 -19.52
C VAL A 125 1.37 0.93 -19.55
N LEU A 126 0.89 1.47 -18.44
CA LEU A 126 0.93 2.91 -18.14
C LEU A 126 2.13 3.18 -17.25
N THR A 127 3.06 4.00 -17.73
CA THR A 127 4.25 4.42 -16.95
C THR A 127 4.10 5.88 -16.53
N ILE A 128 4.33 6.17 -15.25
CA ILE A 128 4.25 7.51 -14.69
C ILE A 128 5.60 7.82 -14.06
N ALA A 129 6.25 8.87 -14.54
CA ALA A 129 7.59 9.23 -14.08
C ALA A 129 7.54 9.87 -12.68
N ALA A 130 8.61 9.65 -11.91
CA ALA A 130 8.78 10.27 -10.58
C ALA A 130 8.52 11.78 -10.60
N GLY A 131 7.75 12.27 -9.63
CA GLY A 131 7.38 13.69 -9.49
C GLY A 131 6.31 14.17 -10.48
N ALA A 132 5.69 13.30 -11.27
CA ALA A 132 4.54 13.67 -12.07
C ALA A 132 3.30 13.95 -11.19
N LEU A 133 2.46 14.87 -11.65
CA LEU A 133 1.18 15.20 -11.04
C LEU A 133 0.04 14.66 -11.90
N VAL A 134 -0.86 13.90 -11.29
CA VAL A 134 -2.08 13.37 -11.90
C VAL A 134 -3.27 13.90 -11.10
N TYR A 135 -4.30 14.40 -11.77
CA TYR A 135 -5.48 14.96 -11.13
C TYR A 135 -6.78 14.47 -11.76
N ALA A 136 -7.82 14.33 -10.94
CA ALA A 136 -9.20 14.05 -11.38
C ALA A 136 -9.96 15.34 -11.75
N ASN A 137 -10.78 15.29 -12.81
CA ASN A 137 -11.60 16.40 -13.27
C ASN A 137 -12.97 16.49 -12.57
N THR A 138 -12.96 17.08 -11.38
CA THR A 138 -14.18 17.34 -10.57
C THR A 138 -15.21 18.31 -11.19
N ALA A 139 -14.94 18.85 -12.38
CA ALA A 139 -15.85 19.73 -13.10
C ALA A 139 -16.77 18.98 -14.10
N ASN A 140 -16.63 17.66 -14.20
CA ASN A 140 -17.54 16.81 -14.97
C ASN A 140 -18.62 16.19 -14.05
N ALA A 141 -19.58 15.47 -14.63
CA ALA A 141 -20.66 14.80 -13.88
C ALA A 141 -20.38 13.31 -13.61
N ASP A 142 -19.27 12.80 -14.13
CA ASP A 142 -18.88 11.40 -14.04
C ASP A 142 -18.02 11.18 -12.78
N ASN A 143 -17.91 9.93 -12.32
CA ASN A 143 -16.91 9.59 -11.32
C ASN A 143 -15.55 9.42 -12.02
N ASP A 144 -14.55 10.15 -11.54
CA ASP A 144 -13.18 10.06 -12.04
C ASP A 144 -12.40 8.98 -11.29
N TYR A 145 -11.91 7.95 -11.98
CA TYR A 145 -11.08 6.89 -11.37
C TYR A 145 -10.26 6.14 -12.44
N MET A 146 -9.23 5.41 -11.99
CA MET A 146 -8.37 4.62 -12.87
C MET A 146 -8.50 3.13 -12.59
N VAL A 147 -8.72 2.34 -13.63
CA VAL A 147 -8.72 0.87 -13.57
C VAL A 147 -7.54 0.34 -14.38
N VAL A 148 -6.65 -0.40 -13.72
CA VAL A 148 -5.64 -1.21 -14.39
C VAL A 148 -6.21 -2.61 -14.56
N ASN A 149 -6.70 -2.90 -15.77
CA ASN A 149 -7.37 -4.16 -16.06
C ASN A 149 -6.39 -5.35 -15.99
N ARG A 150 -6.93 -6.55 -15.72
CA ARG A 150 -6.13 -7.78 -15.64
C ARG A 150 -5.26 -7.93 -16.87
N GLY A 151 -3.99 -8.29 -16.61
CA GLY A 151 -2.95 -8.43 -17.63
C GLY A 151 -2.21 -7.15 -17.97
N SER A 152 -2.73 -5.97 -17.65
CA SER A 152 -2.03 -4.69 -17.79
C SER A 152 -1.25 -4.33 -16.54
N ARG A 153 -0.42 -3.28 -16.63
CA ARG A 153 0.41 -2.81 -15.51
C ARG A 153 0.41 -1.30 -15.37
N LEU A 154 0.42 -0.85 -14.12
CA LEU A 154 0.79 0.52 -13.74
C LEU A 154 2.24 0.52 -13.23
N VAL A 155 3.10 1.32 -13.84
CA VAL A 155 4.47 1.57 -13.37
C VAL A 155 4.52 3.01 -12.89
N ALA A 156 4.14 3.21 -11.64
CA ALA A 156 4.23 4.48 -10.92
C ALA A 156 5.38 4.38 -9.90
N GLU A 157 6.59 4.72 -10.36
CA GLU A 157 7.82 4.63 -9.57
C GLU A 157 8.35 6.03 -9.27
N GLY A 158 7.83 6.63 -8.20
CA GLY A 158 8.35 7.85 -7.60
C GLY A 158 9.70 7.65 -6.91
N THR A 159 10.16 8.69 -6.24
CA THR A 159 11.31 8.63 -5.32
C THR A 159 10.98 9.36 -4.03
N GLU A 160 11.79 9.15 -2.99
CA GLU A 160 11.65 9.86 -1.70
C GLU A 160 11.50 11.38 -1.87
N THR A 161 12.26 11.99 -2.78
CA THR A 161 12.25 13.44 -3.01
C THR A 161 11.30 13.89 -4.13
N LEU A 162 10.82 12.95 -4.95
CA LEU A 162 9.92 13.23 -6.08
C LEU A 162 8.81 12.17 -6.10
N PRO A 163 7.91 12.17 -5.09
CA PRO A 163 6.78 11.27 -5.10
C PRO A 163 5.84 11.61 -6.27
N ILE A 164 5.18 10.60 -6.82
CA ILE A 164 4.07 10.81 -7.75
C ILE A 164 2.84 11.18 -6.94
N ILE A 165 2.09 12.19 -7.37
CA ILE A 165 0.88 12.64 -6.66
C ILE A 165 -0.32 12.45 -7.56
N PHE A 166 -1.26 11.62 -7.11
CA PHE A 166 -2.64 11.56 -7.59
C PHE A 166 -3.53 12.38 -6.65
N THR A 167 -4.32 13.29 -7.20
CA THR A 167 -5.14 14.22 -6.41
C THR A 167 -6.37 14.69 -7.20
N ALA A 168 -7.10 15.66 -6.69
CA ALA A 168 -8.22 16.31 -7.35
C ALA A 168 -7.83 17.68 -7.94
N ARG A 169 -8.62 18.17 -8.91
CA ARG A 169 -8.47 19.49 -9.53
C ARG A 169 -8.36 20.62 -8.51
N GLU A 170 -9.12 20.55 -7.42
CA GLU A 170 -9.14 21.53 -6.34
C GLU A 170 -7.78 21.64 -5.65
N ASN A 171 -6.99 20.56 -5.57
CA ASN A 171 -5.66 20.63 -4.95
C ASN A 171 -4.72 21.48 -5.81
N LEU A 172 -4.86 21.43 -7.14
CA LEU A 172 -4.08 22.23 -8.08
C LEU A 172 -4.46 23.71 -8.06
N THR A 173 -5.70 24.04 -7.69
CA THR A 173 -6.21 25.41 -7.64
C THR A 173 -6.19 26.01 -6.23
N GLY A 174 -5.73 25.26 -5.22
CA GLY A 174 -5.70 25.69 -3.83
C GLY A 174 -7.06 25.68 -3.14
N GLY A 175 -8.03 24.92 -3.67
CA GLY A 175 -9.40 24.78 -3.17
C GLY A 175 -9.60 23.66 -2.15
N VAL A 176 -8.55 22.89 -1.80
CA VAL A 176 -8.64 21.84 -0.77
C VAL A 176 -8.29 22.38 0.61
N THR A 177 -8.86 21.75 1.62
CA THR A 177 -8.47 21.90 3.02
C THR A 177 -8.06 20.56 3.59
N ASP A 178 -7.58 20.56 4.83
CA ASP A 178 -7.38 19.31 5.57
C ASP A 178 -8.70 18.52 5.73
N GLU A 179 -9.88 19.11 5.58
CA GLU A 179 -11.15 18.38 5.69
C GLU A 179 -11.72 17.92 4.33
N SER A 180 -11.04 18.23 3.23
CA SER A 180 -11.44 17.76 1.91
C SER A 180 -11.25 16.24 1.81
N GLN A 181 -12.19 15.55 1.16
CA GLN A 181 -12.19 14.11 0.84
C GLN A 181 -13.23 13.88 -0.27
N GLY A 182 -13.27 12.69 -0.85
CA GLY A 182 -14.38 12.29 -1.72
C GLY A 182 -14.44 13.03 -3.05
N LEU A 183 -13.30 13.52 -3.53
CA LEU A 183 -13.21 14.35 -4.73
C LEU A 183 -13.04 13.51 -6.01
N TRP A 184 -12.69 12.23 -5.88
CA TRP A 184 -12.53 11.27 -6.99
C TRP A 184 -12.44 9.83 -6.47
N GLY A 185 -12.61 8.83 -7.33
CA GLY A 185 -12.75 7.43 -6.94
C GLY A 185 -11.44 6.64 -6.77
N GLY A 186 -10.26 7.23 -6.90
CA GLY A 186 -9.00 6.54 -6.65
C GLY A 186 -8.50 5.60 -7.76
N ILE A 187 -7.69 4.62 -7.36
CA ILE A 187 -6.93 3.74 -8.25
C ILE A 187 -7.28 2.28 -7.96
N ILE A 188 -7.58 1.52 -9.00
CA ILE A 188 -7.90 0.10 -8.92
C ILE A 188 -6.85 -0.70 -9.70
N LEU A 189 -6.20 -1.65 -9.03
CA LEU A 189 -5.37 -2.67 -9.67
C LEU A 189 -6.13 -3.98 -9.70
N ALA A 190 -6.63 -4.37 -10.88
CA ALA A 190 -7.29 -5.66 -11.08
C ALA A 190 -6.28 -6.69 -11.57
N GLY A 191 -6.01 -7.70 -10.75
CA GLY A 191 -5.06 -8.77 -11.01
C GLY A 191 -5.73 -10.13 -11.25
N ARG A 192 -4.88 -11.12 -11.51
CA ARG A 192 -5.28 -12.52 -11.84
C ARG A 192 -4.92 -13.53 -10.74
N ALA A 193 -4.59 -13.06 -9.55
CA ALA A 193 -4.26 -13.90 -8.41
C ALA A 193 -5.52 -14.46 -7.73
N PRO A 194 -5.39 -15.57 -6.97
CA PRO A 194 -6.50 -16.23 -6.31
C PRO A 194 -7.30 -15.34 -5.36
N ILE A 195 -8.63 -15.43 -5.49
CA ILE A 195 -9.64 -14.88 -4.57
C ILE A 195 -10.56 -16.02 -4.09
N SER A 196 -11.20 -15.85 -2.94
CA SER A 196 -12.12 -16.87 -2.39
C SER A 196 -13.52 -16.77 -2.96
N ASN A 197 -14.02 -15.55 -3.16
CA ASN A 197 -15.41 -15.29 -3.51
C ASN A 197 -15.53 -15.03 -5.02
N CYS A 198 -16.33 -15.82 -5.72
CA CYS A 198 -16.50 -15.75 -7.16
C CYS A 198 -17.94 -15.31 -7.49
N ASN A 199 -18.11 -14.53 -8.56
CA ASN A 199 -19.41 -14.12 -9.11
C ASN A 199 -20.18 -15.26 -9.81
N ALA A 200 -19.62 -16.47 -9.83
CA ALA A 200 -20.21 -17.69 -10.37
C ALA A 200 -19.93 -18.87 -9.43
N THR A 201 -20.70 -19.95 -9.56
CA THR A 201 -20.50 -21.19 -8.77
C THR A 201 -19.32 -21.99 -9.31
N VAL A 202 -18.11 -21.55 -8.96
CA VAL A 202 -16.84 -22.21 -9.29
C VAL A 202 -15.96 -22.29 -8.05
N ALA A 203 -14.92 -23.14 -8.10
CA ALA A 203 -13.98 -23.23 -6.99
C ALA A 203 -13.17 -21.93 -6.86
N GLY A 204 -13.04 -21.42 -5.63
CA GLY A 204 -12.17 -20.28 -5.33
C GLY A 204 -10.71 -20.57 -5.72
N GLY A 205 -10.01 -19.52 -6.14
CA GLY A 205 -8.66 -19.60 -6.71
C GLY A 205 -8.55 -20.32 -8.07
N SER A 206 -9.65 -20.74 -8.69
CA SER A 206 -9.64 -21.24 -10.07
C SER A 206 -9.48 -20.11 -11.10
N ALA A 207 -9.09 -20.45 -12.33
CA ALA A 207 -8.87 -19.44 -13.38
C ALA A 207 -10.15 -18.71 -13.82
N THR A 208 -11.31 -19.30 -13.50
CA THR A 208 -12.65 -18.75 -13.75
C THR A 208 -13.28 -18.15 -12.50
N CYS A 209 -12.60 -18.19 -11.35
CA CYS A 209 -13.05 -17.48 -10.16
C CYS A 209 -12.67 -16.02 -10.31
N GLU A 210 -13.67 -15.19 -10.51
CA GLU A 210 -13.54 -13.75 -10.65
C GLU A 210 -14.69 -13.05 -9.95
N ASN A 211 -14.51 -11.77 -9.64
CA ASN A 211 -15.56 -10.93 -9.11
C ASN A 211 -15.43 -9.51 -9.68
N VAL A 212 -16.45 -8.68 -9.46
CA VAL A 212 -16.48 -7.28 -9.89
C VAL A 212 -15.94 -6.42 -8.75
N VAL A 213 -14.98 -5.54 -9.04
CA VAL A 213 -14.56 -4.52 -8.08
C VAL A 213 -15.74 -3.58 -7.84
N GLU A 214 -16.06 -3.35 -6.58
CA GLU A 214 -17.06 -2.36 -6.19
C GLU A 214 -16.81 -0.98 -6.79
N GLY A 215 -17.88 -0.21 -6.90
CA GLY A 215 -17.90 1.12 -7.50
C GLY A 215 -17.73 1.17 -9.03
N THR A 216 -17.31 0.08 -9.69
CA THR A 216 -17.00 0.08 -11.13
C THR A 216 -18.08 -0.52 -12.05
N SER A 217 -18.99 -1.31 -11.48
CA SER A 217 -19.98 -2.16 -12.17
C SER A 217 -19.44 -3.24 -13.13
N THR A 218 -18.19 -3.15 -13.60
CA THR A 218 -17.68 -3.99 -14.70
C THR A 218 -16.19 -4.33 -14.63
N ALA A 219 -15.41 -3.75 -13.71
CA ALA A 219 -13.99 -4.09 -13.60
C ALA A 219 -13.85 -5.46 -12.91
N LEU A 220 -13.47 -6.48 -13.68
CA LEU A 220 -13.30 -7.84 -13.16
C LEU A 220 -11.89 -8.06 -12.61
N TYR A 221 -11.79 -8.77 -11.49
CA TYR A 221 -10.55 -9.21 -10.88
C TYR A 221 -10.62 -10.69 -10.49
N GLY A 222 -9.46 -11.29 -10.20
CA GLY A 222 -9.35 -12.70 -9.79
C GLY A 222 -8.89 -13.63 -10.90
N GLY A 223 -8.42 -14.81 -10.49
CA GLY A 223 -7.91 -15.86 -11.36
C GLY A 223 -7.08 -16.88 -10.57
N ALA A 224 -6.22 -17.64 -11.27
CA ALA A 224 -5.40 -18.71 -10.68
C ALA A 224 -3.89 -18.43 -10.70
N THR A 225 -3.46 -17.17 -10.81
CA THR A 225 -2.05 -16.79 -10.98
C THR A 225 -1.50 -16.08 -9.74
N PRO A 226 -1.04 -16.79 -8.69
CA PRO A 226 -0.48 -16.19 -7.48
C PRO A 226 0.65 -15.18 -7.72
N THR A 227 1.41 -15.37 -8.80
CA THR A 227 2.55 -14.54 -9.19
C THR A 227 2.19 -13.48 -10.23
N ASP A 228 0.91 -13.15 -10.40
CA ASP A 228 0.49 -12.07 -11.29
C ASP A 228 1.21 -10.77 -10.93
N ASN A 229 1.47 -9.93 -11.93
CA ASN A 229 2.16 -8.66 -11.77
C ASN A 229 1.32 -7.58 -12.43
N SER A 230 0.61 -6.82 -11.59
CA SER A 230 -0.23 -5.66 -11.92
C SER A 230 0.58 -4.35 -11.93
N GLY A 231 1.89 -4.42 -11.67
CA GLY A 231 2.83 -3.31 -11.78
C GLY A 231 3.52 -2.91 -10.47
N THR A 232 4.00 -1.68 -10.43
CA THR A 232 4.66 -1.04 -9.28
C THR A 232 3.93 0.25 -8.91
N VAL A 233 3.55 0.38 -7.64
CA VAL A 233 3.10 1.62 -7.02
C VAL A 233 4.08 1.93 -5.88
N ARG A 234 5.02 2.84 -6.15
CA ARG A 234 6.09 3.16 -5.21
C ARG A 234 6.36 4.65 -5.09
N TYR A 235 6.49 5.15 -3.86
CA TYR A 235 6.62 6.58 -3.55
C TYR A 235 5.49 7.38 -4.21
N VAL A 236 4.26 7.00 -3.86
CA VAL A 236 3.02 7.53 -4.44
C VAL A 236 2.16 8.11 -3.33
N GLN A 237 1.58 9.27 -3.59
CA GLN A 237 0.55 9.87 -2.76
C GLN A 237 -0.78 9.85 -3.52
N ILE A 238 -1.82 9.33 -2.89
CA ILE A 238 -3.20 9.33 -3.37
C ILE A 238 -3.98 10.20 -2.39
N ARG A 239 -4.45 11.36 -2.86
CA ARG A 239 -5.06 12.38 -1.98
C ARG A 239 -6.52 12.60 -2.35
N TYR A 240 -7.36 12.77 -1.33
CA TYR A 240 -8.74 13.21 -1.45
C TYR A 240 -9.63 12.29 -2.30
N SER A 241 -9.31 11.00 -2.31
CA SER A 241 -10.04 9.94 -3.01
C SER A 241 -11.32 9.55 -2.26
N GLY A 242 -11.95 8.45 -2.67
CA GLY A 242 -13.20 7.98 -2.09
C GLY A 242 -14.40 8.41 -2.94
N THR A 243 -15.36 7.52 -3.21
CA THR A 243 -16.69 7.93 -3.70
C THR A 243 -17.73 6.88 -3.35
N ILE A 244 -18.79 7.28 -2.65
CA ILE A 244 -19.93 6.39 -2.38
C ILE A 244 -20.84 6.36 -3.60
N ILE A 245 -20.92 5.22 -4.29
CA ILE A 245 -21.82 5.04 -5.45
C ILE A 245 -23.23 4.69 -4.97
N SER A 246 -23.30 3.79 -4.01
CA SER A 246 -24.50 3.38 -3.27
C SER A 246 -24.05 2.70 -1.98
N PRO A 247 -24.91 2.47 -0.97
CA PRO A 247 -24.49 1.79 0.26
C PRO A 247 -23.82 0.44 -0.02
N ASN A 248 -22.63 0.21 0.54
CA ASN A 248 -21.81 -0.99 0.39
C ASN A 248 -21.36 -1.24 -1.07
N ASN A 249 -21.13 -0.17 -1.81
CA ASN A 249 -20.58 -0.15 -3.15
C ASN A 249 -19.86 1.19 -3.35
N GLU A 250 -18.62 1.24 -2.89
CA GLU A 250 -17.81 2.43 -2.83
C GLU A 250 -16.59 2.35 -3.78
N LEU A 251 -15.87 3.46 -3.89
CA LEU A 251 -14.61 3.57 -4.64
C LEU A 251 -13.57 4.09 -3.66
N GLN A 252 -12.41 3.44 -3.57
CA GLN A 252 -11.49 3.60 -2.44
C GLN A 252 -10.31 4.51 -2.78
N GLY A 253 -9.34 4.62 -1.87
CA GLY A 253 -8.06 5.23 -2.21
C GLY A 253 -7.24 4.39 -3.20
N LEU A 254 -6.81 3.22 -2.74
CA LEU A 254 -6.18 2.21 -3.58
C LEU A 254 -6.85 0.87 -3.37
N THR A 255 -7.46 0.34 -4.42
CA THR A 255 -8.07 -0.98 -4.41
C THR A 255 -7.14 -2.01 -5.05
N LEU A 256 -6.90 -3.12 -4.35
CA LEU A 256 -6.10 -4.24 -4.82
C LEU A 256 -6.99 -5.48 -5.02
N GLY A 257 -7.58 -5.62 -6.21
CA GLY A 257 -8.41 -6.77 -6.54
C GLY A 257 -7.58 -7.93 -7.11
N GLY A 258 -7.42 -9.02 -6.37
CA GLY A 258 -6.77 -10.23 -6.87
C GLY A 258 -5.35 -9.99 -7.40
N THR A 259 -4.59 -9.08 -6.79
CA THR A 259 -3.24 -8.73 -7.25
C THR A 259 -2.22 -9.78 -6.78
N GLY A 260 -1.24 -10.11 -7.61
CA GLY A 260 -0.28 -11.19 -7.32
C GLY A 260 1.01 -10.74 -6.62
N SER A 261 1.81 -11.70 -6.19
CA SER A 261 3.09 -11.44 -5.51
C SER A 261 4.17 -10.82 -6.40
N GLY A 262 3.92 -10.71 -7.71
CA GLY A 262 4.75 -9.94 -8.64
C GLY A 262 4.46 -8.44 -8.63
N THR A 263 3.36 -8.01 -8.02
CA THR A 263 2.99 -6.60 -7.85
C THR A 263 3.75 -5.99 -6.67
N THR A 264 4.26 -4.77 -6.85
CA THR A 264 4.97 -4.03 -5.79
C THR A 264 4.13 -2.86 -5.29
N VAL A 265 3.84 -2.82 -3.98
CA VAL A 265 3.20 -1.69 -3.29
C VAL A 265 4.10 -1.28 -2.12
N ASP A 266 4.75 -0.12 -2.24
CA ASP A 266 5.88 0.23 -1.38
C ASP A 266 6.04 1.76 -1.23
N HIS A 267 5.96 2.31 -0.02
CA HIS A 267 5.92 3.77 0.20
C HIS A 267 4.70 4.41 -0.48
N VAL A 268 3.51 4.06 -0.01
CA VAL A 268 2.23 4.60 -0.50
C VAL A 268 1.53 5.36 0.61
N GLN A 269 1.19 6.61 0.34
CA GLN A 269 0.35 7.41 1.22
C GLN A 269 -1.03 7.50 0.59
N VAL A 270 -2.05 7.17 1.37
CA VAL A 270 -3.43 7.53 1.05
C VAL A 270 -3.88 8.56 2.08
N HIS A 271 -4.33 9.72 1.60
CA HIS A 271 -4.73 10.84 2.44
C HIS A 271 -6.17 11.23 2.17
N ASN A 272 -7.01 11.21 3.22
CA ASN A 272 -8.41 11.59 3.21
C ASN A 272 -9.20 10.90 2.09
N SER A 273 -9.19 9.57 2.09
CA SER A 273 -10.21 8.83 1.35
C SER A 273 -11.56 9.04 2.03
N SER A 274 -12.64 9.32 1.29
CA SER A 274 -13.99 9.35 1.85
C SER A 274 -14.58 7.97 2.14
N ASP A 275 -13.76 6.94 2.00
CA ASP A 275 -14.04 5.56 2.32
C ASP A 275 -12.72 4.95 2.81
N ASP A 276 -12.37 3.74 2.37
CA ASP A 276 -11.12 3.09 2.75
C ASP A 276 -9.87 3.77 2.19
N GLY A 277 -8.80 3.73 2.99
CA GLY A 277 -7.46 4.12 2.56
C GLY A 277 -6.96 3.14 1.50
N ILE A 278 -6.82 1.88 1.89
CA ILE A 278 -6.51 0.77 0.99
C ILE A 278 -7.50 -0.35 1.30
N GLU A 279 -8.11 -0.88 0.25
CA GLU A 279 -8.95 -2.07 0.34
C GLU A 279 -8.37 -3.18 -0.55
N ILE A 280 -8.27 -4.39 0.01
CA ILE A 280 -7.67 -5.53 -0.67
C ILE A 280 -8.68 -6.64 -0.81
N PHE A 281 -9.06 -6.93 -2.06
CA PHE A 281 -9.91 -8.06 -2.38
C PHE A 281 -9.08 -9.26 -2.84
N GLY A 282 -8.64 -10.09 -1.90
CA GLY A 282 -7.92 -11.32 -2.21
C GLY A 282 -6.52 -11.09 -2.80
N GLY A 283 -5.94 -12.13 -3.40
CA GLY A 283 -4.60 -12.06 -4.00
C GLY A 283 -3.44 -12.31 -3.02
N ARG A 284 -2.22 -11.96 -3.45
CA ARG A 284 -0.93 -12.33 -2.85
C ARG A 284 0.07 -11.16 -2.78
N THR A 285 -0.38 -9.94 -3.03
CA THR A 285 0.46 -8.75 -2.97
C THR A 285 0.94 -8.49 -1.55
N ASN A 286 2.21 -8.12 -1.42
CA ASN A 286 2.80 -7.67 -0.16
C ASN A 286 2.95 -6.16 -0.17
N LEU A 287 2.78 -5.53 1.00
CA LEU A 287 2.76 -4.08 1.16
C LEU A 287 3.82 -3.62 2.15
N ARG A 288 4.56 -2.55 1.82
CA ARG A 288 5.55 -1.98 2.72
C ARG A 288 5.45 -0.46 2.79
N TYR A 289 5.67 0.12 3.97
CA TYR A 289 5.65 1.57 4.18
C TYR A 289 4.33 2.20 3.70
N LEU A 290 3.27 2.01 4.49
CA LEU A 290 1.96 2.57 4.21
C LEU A 290 1.66 3.71 5.18
N ALA A 291 1.23 4.85 4.65
CA ALA A 291 0.74 5.99 5.43
C ALA A 291 -0.73 6.25 5.07
N LEU A 292 -1.64 5.74 5.88
CA LEU A 292 -3.08 5.83 5.70
C LEU A 292 -3.57 6.90 6.67
N THR A 293 -3.89 8.07 6.15
CA THR A 293 -4.15 9.26 6.97
C THR A 293 -5.51 9.83 6.63
N GLY A 294 -6.43 9.82 7.59
CA GLY A 294 -7.72 10.48 7.44
C GLY A 294 -8.75 9.72 6.61
N SER A 295 -8.61 8.41 6.40
CA SER A 295 -9.72 7.59 5.88
C SER A 295 -11.01 7.84 6.68
N ASP A 296 -12.13 7.91 5.98
CA ASP A 296 -13.44 8.11 6.59
C ASP A 296 -14.04 6.78 7.09
N ASP A 297 -13.79 5.69 6.37
CA ASP A 297 -14.02 4.32 6.85
C ASP A 297 -12.70 3.70 7.34
N ASP A 298 -12.22 2.61 6.74
CA ASP A 298 -11.07 1.90 7.24
C ASP A 298 -9.73 2.46 6.74
N GLY A 299 -8.71 2.36 7.59
CA GLY A 299 -7.33 2.61 7.17
C GLY A 299 -6.92 1.60 6.10
N LEU A 300 -6.90 0.33 6.50
CA LEU A 300 -6.59 -0.83 5.68
C LEU A 300 -7.66 -1.89 5.87
N ASP A 301 -8.50 -2.11 4.86
CA ASP A 301 -9.45 -3.21 4.81
C ASP A 301 -8.92 -4.34 3.91
N THR A 302 -9.22 -5.57 4.30
CA THR A 302 -8.84 -6.78 3.61
C THR A 302 -9.98 -7.77 3.63
N ASP A 303 -10.22 -8.35 2.46
CA ASP A 303 -11.37 -9.21 2.26
C ASP A 303 -11.06 -10.32 1.24
N VAL A 304 -12.01 -11.25 1.12
CA VAL A 304 -12.07 -12.30 0.07
C VAL A 304 -10.77 -13.08 -0.17
N GLY A 305 -10.08 -13.41 0.93
CA GLY A 305 -9.03 -14.44 0.92
C GLY A 305 -7.64 -13.91 0.62
N TRP A 306 -7.34 -12.67 1.02
CA TRP A 306 -6.00 -12.11 0.87
C TRP A 306 -4.99 -12.91 1.71
N GLN A 307 -3.87 -13.29 1.08
CA GLN A 307 -2.77 -14.00 1.72
C GLN A 307 -1.46 -13.28 1.38
N GLY A 308 -1.22 -12.16 2.04
CA GLY A 308 -0.02 -11.35 1.87
C GLY A 308 0.63 -10.95 3.19
N PHE A 309 1.65 -10.09 3.07
CA PHE A 309 2.40 -9.54 4.20
C PHE A 309 2.38 -8.01 4.13
N ALA A 310 2.15 -7.34 5.26
CA ALA A 310 2.27 -5.89 5.39
C ALA A 310 3.30 -5.50 6.47
N GLN A 311 4.25 -4.60 6.17
CA GLN A 311 5.21 -4.11 7.17
C GLN A 311 5.41 -2.59 7.11
N PHE A 312 5.49 -1.96 8.29
CA PHE A 312 5.57 -0.50 8.45
C PHE A 312 4.28 0.18 7.99
N VAL A 313 3.23 0.07 8.81
CA VAL A 313 1.90 0.61 8.50
C VAL A 313 1.48 1.63 9.53
N LEU A 314 1.24 2.86 9.08
CA LEU A 314 0.58 3.91 9.83
C LEU A 314 -0.86 4.01 9.36
N ALA A 315 -1.81 3.86 10.28
CA ALA A 315 -3.21 4.18 10.04
C ALA A 315 -3.67 5.17 11.11
N ILE A 316 -3.95 6.40 10.69
CA ILE A 316 -4.28 7.52 11.56
C ILE A 316 -5.59 8.10 11.06
N GLN A 317 -6.68 7.81 11.78
CA GLN A 317 -8.01 8.26 11.38
C GLN A 317 -8.15 9.78 11.48
N LYS A 318 -9.10 10.33 10.73
CA LYS A 318 -9.38 11.79 10.73
C LYS A 318 -9.82 12.24 12.12
N PRO A 319 -9.46 13.46 12.58
CA PRO A 319 -10.01 14.00 13.82
C PRO A 319 -11.54 14.03 13.75
N THR A 320 -12.20 13.72 14.86
CA THR A 320 -13.67 13.83 14.99
C THR A 320 -14.45 13.07 13.92
N ASN A 321 -14.01 11.86 13.54
CA ASN A 321 -14.78 10.98 12.66
C ASN A 321 -16.13 10.62 13.31
N THR A 322 -17.22 10.69 12.57
CA THR A 322 -18.58 10.34 13.03
C THR A 322 -19.12 9.04 12.44
N GLN A 323 -18.37 8.41 11.52
CA GLN A 323 -18.71 7.08 11.02
C GLN A 323 -18.72 6.07 12.18
N THR A 324 -19.52 5.01 12.05
CA THR A 324 -19.75 4.02 13.12
C THR A 324 -19.19 2.63 12.79
N ASP A 325 -18.94 2.37 11.51
CA ASP A 325 -17.94 1.42 11.01
C ASP A 325 -16.79 2.31 10.55
N ASN A 326 -15.63 2.20 11.20
CA ASN A 326 -14.35 2.73 10.76
C ASN A 326 -13.30 2.27 11.76
N TYR A 327 -12.29 1.61 11.25
CA TYR A 327 -11.22 0.98 11.98
C TYR A 327 -9.89 1.42 11.41
N ALA A 328 -8.83 1.27 12.19
CA ALA A 328 -7.49 1.42 11.64
C ALA A 328 -7.18 0.27 10.65
N THR A 329 -7.76 -0.91 10.91
CA THR A 329 -7.78 -2.03 9.97
C THR A 329 -8.98 -2.94 10.21
N GLU A 330 -9.53 -3.46 9.13
CA GLU A 330 -10.58 -4.47 9.09
C GLU A 330 -10.14 -5.71 8.29
N LEU A 331 -10.68 -6.86 8.73
CA LEU A 331 -10.47 -8.15 8.11
C LEU A 331 -11.82 -8.87 8.02
N ASP A 332 -12.21 -9.30 6.82
CA ASP A 332 -13.43 -10.07 6.57
C ASP A 332 -13.23 -11.24 5.56
N SER A 333 -14.30 -11.97 5.25
CA SER A 333 -14.37 -13.03 4.25
C SER A 333 -15.69 -13.07 3.48
N ASN A 334 -16.44 -11.97 3.48
CA ASN A 334 -17.73 -11.79 2.80
C ASN A 334 -18.71 -12.99 2.92
N GLY A 335 -18.98 -13.41 4.17
CA GLY A 335 -20.06 -14.35 4.52
C GLY A 335 -19.85 -15.85 4.23
N ASN A 336 -18.72 -16.27 3.67
CA ASN A 336 -18.36 -17.70 3.57
C ASN A 336 -17.00 -17.95 4.21
N GLU A 337 -17.00 -18.14 5.53
CA GLU A 337 -15.76 -18.13 6.31
C GLU A 337 -14.82 -19.30 6.01
N ASP A 338 -15.28 -20.34 5.29
CA ASP A 338 -14.49 -21.50 4.90
C ASP A 338 -14.15 -21.53 3.40
N ALA A 339 -14.48 -20.46 2.66
CA ALA A 339 -14.08 -20.34 1.27
C ALA A 339 -12.55 -20.34 1.13
N LEU A 340 -12.06 -21.10 0.15
CA LEU A 340 -10.63 -21.16 -0.16
C LEU A 340 -10.30 -20.24 -1.34
N PRO A 341 -9.14 -19.57 -1.34
CA PRO A 341 -8.16 -19.50 -0.25
C PRO A 341 -8.71 -18.73 0.97
N ARG A 342 -8.43 -19.21 2.20
CA ARG A 342 -8.76 -18.44 3.40
C ARG A 342 -7.99 -17.12 3.45
N GLN A 343 -8.55 -16.14 4.14
CA GLN A 343 -7.85 -14.92 4.50
C GLN A 343 -6.75 -15.20 5.53
N LYS A 344 -5.51 -14.86 5.20
CA LYS A 344 -4.33 -15.00 6.08
C LYS A 344 -3.59 -13.67 6.16
N TYR A 345 -4.03 -12.83 7.09
CA TYR A 345 -3.51 -11.50 7.33
C TYR A 345 -2.27 -11.54 8.21
N ARG A 346 -1.16 -10.96 7.74
CA ARG A 346 0.09 -10.88 8.51
C ARG A 346 0.65 -9.47 8.46
N LEU A 347 0.64 -8.81 9.60
CA LEU A 347 1.07 -7.42 9.77
C LEU A 347 2.19 -7.32 10.81
N ALA A 348 3.26 -6.64 10.44
CA ALA A 348 4.39 -6.34 11.31
C ALA A 348 4.67 -4.83 11.37
N ASN A 349 5.09 -4.33 12.54
CA ASN A 349 5.51 -2.93 12.71
C ASN A 349 4.41 -1.95 12.27
N PHE A 350 3.41 -1.77 13.12
CA PHE A 350 2.25 -0.92 12.82
C PHE A 350 1.95 0.05 13.94
N THR A 351 1.40 1.22 13.60
CA THR A 351 0.92 2.20 14.56
C THR A 351 -0.44 2.70 14.12
N PHE A 352 -1.43 2.39 14.93
CA PHE A 352 -2.84 2.68 14.70
C PHE A 352 -3.33 3.72 15.70
N VAL A 353 -3.91 4.79 15.17
CA VAL A 353 -4.47 5.89 15.93
C VAL A 353 -5.92 6.06 15.50
N SER A 354 -6.83 5.54 16.34
CA SER A 354 -8.25 5.85 16.23
C SER A 354 -8.56 7.13 17.00
N THR A 355 -9.47 7.94 16.47
CA THR A 355 -9.78 9.29 16.96
C THR A 355 -11.24 9.42 17.42
N THR A 356 -12.07 8.41 17.16
CA THR A 356 -13.50 8.46 17.40
C THR A 356 -13.98 7.44 18.42
N ALA A 357 -14.97 7.85 19.21
CA ALA A 357 -15.70 6.95 20.10
C ALA A 357 -16.99 6.41 19.46
N ALA A 358 -17.27 6.77 18.19
CA ALA A 358 -18.45 6.31 17.45
C ALA A 358 -18.31 4.83 17.02
N THR A 359 -17.09 4.40 16.70
CA THR A 359 -16.76 2.99 16.48
C THR A 359 -16.39 2.30 17.79
N ASN A 360 -16.69 1.00 17.89
CA ASN A 360 -16.47 0.21 19.10
C ASN A 360 -15.00 -0.18 19.35
N ALA A 361 -14.14 -0.22 18.33
CA ALA A 361 -12.73 -0.57 18.46
C ALA A 361 -11.86 0.06 17.35
N ALA A 362 -10.53 -0.04 17.49
CA ALA A 362 -9.56 0.36 16.47
C ALA A 362 -9.19 -0.76 15.48
N ILE A 363 -9.30 -2.03 15.87
CA ILE A 363 -9.06 -3.21 15.03
C ILE A 363 -10.32 -4.05 15.00
N ARG A 364 -10.79 -4.41 13.81
CA ARG A 364 -11.87 -5.38 13.63
C ARG A 364 -11.34 -6.64 12.94
N ILE A 365 -11.68 -7.79 13.49
CA ILE A 365 -11.38 -9.10 12.89
C ILE A 365 -12.68 -9.89 12.85
N ARG A 366 -13.19 -10.16 11.65
CA ARG A 366 -14.39 -10.97 11.41
C ARG A 366 -14.13 -11.98 10.28
N GLY A 367 -15.19 -12.58 9.74
CA GLY A 367 -15.10 -13.50 8.59
C GLY A 367 -14.27 -14.78 8.83
N GLY A 368 -13.96 -15.16 10.06
CA GLY A 368 -13.06 -16.28 10.29
C GLY A 368 -11.60 -16.02 9.88
N ALA A 369 -11.19 -14.75 9.68
CA ALA A 369 -9.86 -14.43 9.19
C ALA A 369 -8.73 -14.95 10.13
N ASP A 370 -7.73 -15.61 9.53
CA ASP A 370 -6.50 -15.96 10.23
C ASP A 370 -5.61 -14.71 10.31
N ALA A 371 -5.22 -14.29 11.52
CA ALA A 371 -4.48 -13.04 11.69
C ALA A 371 -3.22 -13.16 12.56
N ARG A 372 -2.15 -12.50 12.12
CA ARG A 372 -0.90 -12.30 12.87
C ARG A 372 -0.56 -10.83 12.92
N PHE A 373 -0.52 -10.29 14.13
CA PHE A 373 -0.13 -8.90 14.41
C PHE A 373 1.14 -8.90 15.24
N VAL A 374 2.22 -8.27 14.75
CA VAL A 374 3.47 -8.18 15.51
C VAL A 374 4.04 -6.77 15.54
N ASN A 375 4.68 -6.41 16.66
CA ASN A 375 5.32 -5.09 16.85
C ASN A 375 4.37 -3.92 16.63
N GLY A 376 3.21 -3.96 17.26
CA GLY A 376 2.12 -3.01 17.07
C GLY A 376 1.96 -1.98 18.19
N ILE A 377 1.47 -0.80 17.85
CA ILE A 377 0.93 0.19 18.79
C ILE A 377 -0.49 0.52 18.35
N VAL A 378 -1.45 0.45 19.28
CA VAL A 378 -2.84 0.79 19.02
C VAL A 378 -3.29 1.74 20.11
N VAL A 379 -3.77 2.92 19.73
CA VAL A 379 -4.33 3.91 20.64
C VAL A 379 -5.66 4.42 20.11
N GLY A 380 -6.56 4.77 21.02
CA GLY A 380 -7.84 5.36 20.66
C GLY A 380 -8.78 5.54 21.85
N PRO A 381 -9.88 6.27 21.68
CA PRO A 381 -10.83 6.55 22.76
C PRO A 381 -11.82 5.39 23.03
N SER A 382 -11.90 4.39 22.15
CA SER A 382 -12.73 3.17 22.29
C SER A 382 -11.88 1.95 22.66
N ALA A 383 -12.33 0.72 22.35
CA ALA A 383 -11.51 -0.47 22.55
C ALA A 383 -10.35 -0.54 21.53
N CYS A 384 -9.29 -1.30 21.82
CA CYS A 384 -8.26 -1.56 20.80
C CYS A 384 -8.67 -2.66 19.82
N LEU A 385 -9.36 -3.70 20.29
CA LEU A 385 -9.65 -4.89 19.50
C LEU A 385 -11.13 -5.30 19.62
N ASN A 386 -11.71 -5.66 18.48
CA ASN A 386 -12.99 -6.34 18.39
C ASN A 386 -12.84 -7.57 17.48
N ILE A 387 -12.93 -8.77 18.07
CA ILE A 387 -13.05 -10.01 17.30
C ILE A 387 -14.52 -10.40 17.25
N VAL A 388 -15.02 -10.71 16.06
CA VAL A 388 -16.39 -11.15 15.80
C VAL A 388 -16.38 -12.64 15.45
N ALA A 389 -17.40 -13.37 15.88
CA ALA A 389 -17.45 -14.83 15.82
C ALA A 389 -17.38 -15.38 14.38
N GLY A 390 -18.11 -14.76 13.46
CA GLY A 390 -18.31 -15.09 12.06
C GLY A 390 -19.52 -14.29 11.57
N ASP A 391 -19.59 -13.95 10.29
CA ASP A 391 -20.69 -13.13 9.75
C ASP A 391 -21.91 -14.00 9.40
N ALA A 392 -21.69 -15.24 8.96
CA ALA A 392 -22.77 -16.13 8.48
C ALA A 392 -22.83 -17.48 9.21
N SER A 393 -21.74 -17.94 9.83
CA SER A 393 -21.70 -19.21 10.55
C SER A 393 -22.23 -19.09 11.99
N ASN A 394 -23.08 -20.03 12.43
CA ASN A 394 -23.61 -20.12 13.81
C ASN A 394 -22.54 -20.49 14.86
N GLY A 395 -21.27 -20.23 14.58
CA GLY A 395 -20.12 -20.61 15.40
C GLY A 395 -19.11 -19.48 15.53
N LYS A 396 -18.03 -19.74 16.26
CA LYS A 396 -16.93 -18.78 16.45
C LYS A 396 -15.79 -19.08 15.49
N SER A 397 -16.05 -19.02 14.19
CA SER A 397 -15.06 -19.29 13.13
C SER A 397 -13.76 -18.49 13.33
N THR A 398 -13.83 -17.23 13.74
CA THR A 398 -12.64 -16.39 13.94
C THR A 398 -11.78 -16.79 15.13
N VAL A 399 -12.31 -17.51 16.13
CA VAL A 399 -11.53 -17.94 17.32
C VAL A 399 -11.56 -19.46 17.53
N ARG A 400 -11.90 -20.24 16.50
CA ARG A 400 -11.91 -21.69 16.61
C ARG A 400 -10.48 -22.26 16.57
N PRO A 401 -10.26 -23.49 17.06
CA PRO A 401 -8.98 -24.16 16.94
C PRO A 401 -8.57 -24.37 15.48
N ALA A 402 -7.26 -24.33 15.22
CA ALA A 402 -6.68 -24.58 13.90
C ALA A 402 -7.17 -25.91 13.32
N ASN A 403 -7.45 -25.89 12.01
CA ASN A 403 -7.91 -27.06 11.27
C ASN A 403 -7.28 -27.08 9.87
N ALA A 404 -6.27 -27.94 9.71
CA ALA A 404 -5.58 -28.09 8.43
C ALA A 404 -6.50 -28.53 7.28
N GLY A 405 -7.61 -29.22 7.56
CA GLY A 405 -8.59 -29.62 6.54
C GLY A 405 -9.41 -28.44 5.99
N LEU A 406 -9.42 -27.31 6.69
CA LEU A 406 -10.09 -26.07 6.29
C LEU A 406 -9.11 -24.97 5.87
N ASP A 407 -7.80 -25.27 5.83
CA ASP A 407 -6.72 -24.27 5.69
C ASP A 407 -6.69 -23.22 6.82
N ASP A 408 -7.24 -23.53 8.00
CA ASP A 408 -7.41 -22.63 9.14
C ASP A 408 -6.21 -22.70 10.10
N ASP A 409 -5.58 -21.55 10.37
CA ASP A 409 -4.37 -21.41 11.20
C ASP A 409 -4.71 -21.20 12.70
N GLY A 410 -6.00 -21.15 13.05
CA GLY A 410 -6.55 -20.98 14.38
C GLY A 410 -6.81 -19.53 14.77
N PRO A 411 -7.01 -19.26 16.08
CA PRO A 411 -7.38 -17.93 16.53
C PRO A 411 -6.28 -16.89 16.20
N PRO A 412 -6.65 -15.62 15.98
CA PRO A 412 -5.73 -14.50 15.85
C PRO A 412 -4.63 -14.50 16.91
N ARG A 413 -3.43 -14.09 16.53
CA ARG A 413 -2.26 -14.07 17.41
C ARG A 413 -1.52 -12.75 17.32
N PHE A 414 -1.04 -12.33 18.48
CA PHE A 414 -0.46 -11.02 18.72
C PHE A 414 0.88 -11.22 19.41
N ASP A 415 1.94 -10.56 18.96
CA ASP A 415 3.24 -10.56 19.65
C ASP A 415 3.84 -9.15 19.68
N SER A 416 4.20 -8.68 20.87
CA SER A 416 4.74 -7.33 21.08
C SER A 416 3.79 -6.23 20.57
N VAL A 417 2.50 -6.38 20.88
CA VAL A 417 1.44 -5.40 20.58
C VAL A 417 1.07 -4.63 21.85
N LEU A 418 1.10 -3.30 21.75
CA LEU A 418 0.84 -2.38 22.86
C LEU A 418 -0.50 -1.68 22.66
N PHE A 419 -1.45 -1.97 23.53
CA PHE A 419 -2.76 -1.34 23.57
C PHE A 419 -2.76 -0.17 24.54
N GLY A 420 -3.13 1.02 24.06
CA GLY A 420 -3.34 2.24 24.83
C GLY A 420 -4.69 2.87 24.52
N CYS A 421 -5.73 2.05 24.42
CA CYS A 421 -7.11 2.50 24.22
C CYS A 421 -7.88 2.52 25.55
N ALA A 422 -9.10 3.08 25.56
CA ALA A 422 -9.92 3.18 26.77
C ALA A 422 -10.24 1.82 27.40
N THR A 423 -10.44 0.80 26.57
CA THR A 423 -10.50 -0.60 26.96
C THR A 423 -9.66 -1.45 25.99
N PRO A 424 -9.19 -2.64 26.39
CA PRO A 424 -8.46 -3.50 25.45
C PRO A 424 -9.37 -4.17 24.41
N PHE A 425 -10.58 -4.57 24.82
CA PHE A 425 -11.46 -5.43 24.02
C PHE A 425 -12.91 -4.92 24.02
N ALA A 426 -13.59 -4.98 22.88
CA ALA A 426 -15.02 -4.76 22.73
C ALA A 426 -15.74 -6.05 22.31
N GLU A 427 -16.94 -6.29 22.83
CA GLU A 427 -17.78 -7.42 22.44
C GLU A 427 -18.78 -7.01 21.37
N THR A 428 -18.94 -7.85 20.36
CA THR A 428 -19.99 -7.73 19.33
C THR A 428 -20.72 -9.06 19.26
N THR A 429 -22.04 -9.00 19.17
CA THR A 429 -22.92 -10.17 19.00
C THR A 429 -23.49 -10.15 17.60
N VAL A 430 -23.16 -11.17 16.80
CA VAL A 430 -23.71 -11.39 15.46
C VAL A 430 -24.43 -12.73 15.46
N ASN A 431 -25.66 -12.77 14.95
CA ASN A 431 -26.48 -13.98 14.90
C ASN A 431 -26.62 -14.72 16.25
N GLY A 432 -26.64 -13.97 17.36
CA GLY A 432 -26.72 -14.52 18.72
C GLY A 432 -25.42 -15.13 19.27
N VAL A 433 -24.31 -14.99 18.54
CA VAL A 433 -22.99 -15.48 18.94
C VAL A 433 -22.09 -14.30 19.29
N THR A 434 -21.50 -14.33 20.49
CA THR A 434 -20.58 -13.30 20.99
C THR A 434 -19.19 -13.93 21.18
N VAL A 435 -18.15 -13.27 20.68
CA VAL A 435 -16.78 -13.53 21.16
C VAL A 435 -16.53 -12.63 22.37
N THR A 436 -16.47 -13.26 23.54
CA THR A 436 -16.36 -12.56 24.81
C THR A 436 -15.00 -11.88 24.97
N THR A 437 -14.92 -10.85 25.80
CA THR A 437 -13.65 -10.21 26.18
C THR A 437 -12.64 -11.20 26.76
N ALA A 438 -13.11 -12.26 27.45
CA ALA A 438 -12.24 -13.33 27.96
C ALA A 438 -11.61 -14.16 26.84
N GLU A 439 -12.35 -14.45 25.76
CA GLU A 439 -11.84 -15.17 24.59
C GLU A 439 -10.86 -14.30 23.78
N GLN A 440 -11.19 -13.02 23.59
CA GLN A 440 -10.29 -12.07 22.93
C GLN A 440 -8.99 -11.89 23.73
N ARG A 441 -9.09 -11.79 25.05
CA ARG A 441 -7.94 -11.79 25.96
C ARG A 441 -7.11 -13.06 25.86
N ALA A 442 -7.74 -14.23 25.77
CA ALA A 442 -7.01 -15.48 25.58
C ALA A 442 -6.23 -15.50 24.26
N ALA A 443 -6.81 -15.01 23.17
CA ALA A 443 -6.12 -14.86 21.88
C ALA A 443 -4.95 -13.87 21.96
N PHE A 444 -5.17 -12.71 22.60
CA PHE A 444 -4.15 -11.67 22.78
C PHE A 444 -2.99 -12.13 23.67
N THR A 445 -3.27 -12.79 24.80
CA THR A 445 -2.25 -13.23 25.76
C THR A 445 -1.58 -14.55 25.39
N ALA A 446 -2.03 -15.23 24.32
CA ALA A 446 -1.40 -16.44 23.82
C ALA A 446 -0.04 -16.21 23.13
N GLY A 447 0.27 -14.96 22.76
CA GLY A 447 1.60 -14.58 22.27
C GLY A 447 2.45 -13.93 23.37
N THR A 448 3.52 -13.26 22.96
CA THR A 448 4.56 -12.75 23.86
C THR A 448 4.63 -11.22 23.88
N ASN A 449 5.10 -10.65 24.99
CA ASN A 449 5.40 -9.22 25.15
C ASN A 449 4.24 -8.25 24.88
N ASN A 450 2.99 -8.72 24.91
CA ASN A 450 1.83 -7.87 24.71
C ASN A 450 1.50 -7.04 25.95
N VAL A 451 0.98 -5.83 25.74
CA VAL A 451 0.52 -4.92 26.79
C VAL A 451 -0.92 -4.54 26.52
N GLU A 452 -1.83 -4.86 27.43
CA GLU A 452 -3.26 -4.60 27.24
C GLU A 452 -3.71 -3.17 27.61
N SER A 453 -2.95 -2.46 28.44
CA SER A 453 -3.31 -1.14 28.94
C SER A 453 -2.07 -0.31 29.25
N GLY A 454 -1.39 0.12 28.19
CA GLY A 454 -0.27 1.05 28.21
C GLY A 454 -0.75 2.50 28.26
N THR A 455 0.08 3.38 28.82
CA THR A 455 -0.15 4.83 28.87
C THR A 455 1.01 5.57 28.24
N GLY A 456 0.75 6.74 27.64
CA GLY A 456 1.79 7.55 27.01
C GLY A 456 2.51 6.84 25.85
N LEU A 457 1.80 5.98 25.12
CA LEU A 457 2.38 5.13 24.07
C LEU A 457 2.80 5.90 22.82
N LEU A 458 2.37 7.15 22.63
CA LEU A 458 2.74 7.95 21.46
C LEU A 458 3.24 9.34 21.84
N THR A 459 4.22 9.80 21.08
CA THR A 459 4.56 11.22 20.91
C THR A 459 4.53 11.49 19.41
N GLY A 460 3.46 12.13 18.93
CA GLY A 460 3.16 12.15 17.50
C GLY A 460 2.77 10.74 17.02
N ILE A 461 3.59 10.15 16.15
CA ILE A 461 3.32 8.85 15.49
C ILE A 461 4.26 7.71 15.94
N TYR A 462 5.10 7.95 16.94
CA TYR A 462 6.10 6.97 17.40
C TYR A 462 6.03 6.74 18.91
N LEU A 463 6.55 5.58 19.34
CA LEU A 463 6.73 5.24 20.75
C LEU A 463 7.83 6.13 21.37
N PRO A 464 7.53 6.93 22.41
CA PRO A 464 8.56 7.77 23.04
C PRO A 464 9.64 6.90 23.70
N ALA A 465 10.87 7.42 23.74
CA ALA A 465 12.05 6.67 24.18
C ALA A 465 11.91 6.01 25.58
N GLY A 466 11.19 6.67 26.50
CA GLY A 466 10.93 6.11 27.84
C GLY A 466 9.99 4.90 27.83
N ALA A 467 9.00 4.87 26.92
CA ALA A 467 8.10 3.73 26.74
C ALA A 467 8.75 2.63 25.90
N ALA A 468 9.60 2.99 24.93
CA ALA A 468 10.33 2.06 24.07
C ALA A 468 11.25 1.11 24.86
N ALA A 469 11.88 1.59 25.94
CA ALA A 469 12.72 0.76 26.80
C ALA A 469 11.96 -0.39 27.50
N THR A 470 10.64 -0.31 27.59
CA THR A 470 9.78 -1.34 28.19
C THR A 470 9.13 -2.27 27.17
N ALA A 471 9.17 -1.92 25.88
CA ALA A 471 8.64 -2.72 24.79
C ALA A 471 9.73 -3.65 24.25
N THR A 472 9.52 -4.96 24.32
CA THR A 472 10.43 -5.95 23.72
C THR A 472 9.91 -6.32 22.32
N PRO A 473 10.60 -5.96 21.22
CA PRO A 473 10.14 -6.31 19.87
C PRO A 473 10.23 -7.80 19.59
N PHE A 474 9.26 -8.31 18.84
CA PHE A 474 9.26 -9.63 18.24
C PHE A 474 10.08 -9.66 16.95
N ASN A 475 10.80 -10.75 16.69
CA ASN A 475 11.53 -10.92 15.43
C ASN A 475 10.57 -11.32 14.29
N ALA A 476 9.98 -10.32 13.62
CA ALA A 476 9.02 -10.55 12.53
C ALA A 476 9.59 -11.41 11.38
N ALA A 477 10.92 -11.43 11.18
CA ALA A 477 11.54 -12.22 10.12
C ALA A 477 11.32 -13.74 10.29
N THR A 478 11.00 -14.22 11.49
CA THR A 478 10.68 -15.63 11.73
C THR A 478 9.31 -16.05 11.20
N LEU A 479 8.46 -15.09 10.81
CA LEU A 479 7.14 -15.35 10.22
C LEU A 479 7.18 -15.47 8.69
N ASN A 480 8.33 -15.22 8.08
CA ASN A 480 8.50 -15.42 6.65
C ASN A 480 8.38 -16.92 6.31
N PRO A 481 7.63 -17.28 5.25
CA PRO A 481 7.71 -18.60 4.65
C PRO A 481 9.15 -18.97 4.30
N SER A 482 9.46 -20.26 4.40
CA SER A 482 10.78 -20.79 4.06
C SER A 482 11.26 -20.30 2.69
N GLY A 483 12.47 -19.75 2.65
CA GLY A 483 13.07 -19.20 1.42
C GLY A 483 12.63 -17.79 1.04
N THR A 484 11.79 -17.12 1.85
CA THR A 484 11.40 -15.72 1.64
C THR A 484 11.99 -14.83 2.74
N SER A 485 12.04 -13.52 2.48
CA SER A 485 12.66 -12.52 3.38
C SER A 485 11.89 -11.20 3.38
N PHE A 486 10.55 -11.28 3.30
CA PHE A 486 9.73 -10.07 3.29
C PHE A 486 9.85 -9.34 4.63
N PHE A 487 9.38 -9.92 5.74
CA PHE A 487 9.54 -9.27 7.03
C PHE A 487 11.00 -9.13 7.41
N VAL A 488 11.38 -7.90 7.76
CA VAL A 488 12.69 -7.61 8.34
C VAL A 488 12.58 -7.56 9.86
N GLN A 489 13.65 -7.97 10.54
CA GLN A 489 13.75 -7.81 11.99
C GLN A 489 13.94 -6.33 12.34
N THR A 490 13.22 -5.85 13.35
CA THR A 490 13.34 -4.50 13.88
C THR A 490 13.72 -4.53 15.36
N SER A 491 14.35 -3.45 15.84
CA SER A 491 14.69 -3.25 17.26
C SER A 491 13.68 -2.37 18.00
N PHE A 492 12.49 -2.18 17.41
CA PHE A 492 11.46 -1.29 17.93
C PHE A 492 10.06 -1.85 17.66
N VAL A 493 9.10 -1.39 18.47
CA VAL A 493 7.66 -1.63 18.31
C VAL A 493 7.01 -0.39 17.71
N GLY A 494 6.04 -0.58 16.82
CA GLY A 494 5.41 0.48 16.04
C GLY A 494 5.93 0.55 14.60
N ALA A 495 5.34 1.43 13.81
CA ALA A 495 5.72 1.66 12.42
C ALA A 495 6.97 2.54 12.27
N VAL A 496 7.31 3.33 13.29
CA VAL A 496 8.34 4.38 13.23
C VAL A 496 9.35 4.21 14.39
N ASN A 497 10.64 4.21 14.07
CA ASN A 497 11.74 4.05 15.03
C ASN A 497 12.09 5.36 15.77
N GLY A 498 11.12 5.92 16.48
CA GLY A 498 11.31 7.13 17.28
C GLY A 498 11.44 8.43 16.46
N PRO A 499 11.84 9.53 17.10
CA PRO A 499 11.77 10.89 16.52
C PRO A 499 12.74 11.14 15.35
N ASN A 500 13.76 10.30 15.19
CA ASN A 500 14.79 10.47 14.16
C ASN A 500 14.58 9.56 12.95
N ASP A 501 13.54 8.72 12.96
CA ASP A 501 13.20 7.88 11.82
C ASP A 501 12.85 8.75 10.60
N THR A 502 13.45 8.42 9.46
CA THR A 502 13.28 9.12 8.19
C THR A 502 12.46 8.34 7.16
N ASN A 503 12.05 7.11 7.44
CA ASN A 503 11.44 6.19 6.46
C ASN A 503 10.08 6.68 5.93
N PHE A 504 9.41 7.57 6.64
CA PHE A 504 8.16 8.21 6.20
C PHE A 504 8.33 9.65 5.72
N ARG A 505 9.56 10.17 5.62
CA ARG A 505 9.80 11.58 5.29
C ARG A 505 9.99 11.80 3.78
N GLY A 506 9.67 12.99 3.30
CA GLY A 506 9.91 13.41 1.92
C GLY A 506 8.85 12.92 0.92
N TRP A 507 8.50 11.63 0.97
CA TRP A 507 7.51 11.04 0.06
C TRP A 507 6.08 11.10 0.57
N THR A 508 5.88 11.40 1.85
CA THR A 508 4.57 11.70 2.42
C THR A 508 4.30 13.20 2.42
N CYS A 509 3.06 13.59 2.69
CA CYS A 509 2.64 14.94 2.98
C CYS A 509 2.07 15.06 4.40
N ASN A 510 2.29 16.23 5.01
CA ASN A 510 1.82 16.61 6.33
C ASN A 510 0.36 17.09 6.28
N SER A 511 -0.38 16.81 7.36
CA SER A 511 -1.71 17.37 7.62
C SER A 511 -1.91 17.51 9.14
N ASN A 512 -3.05 18.04 9.57
CA ASN A 512 -3.50 17.96 10.96
C ASN A 512 -3.71 16.51 11.49
N ARG A 513 -3.65 15.46 10.65
CA ARG A 513 -3.66 14.04 11.09
C ARG A 513 -2.28 13.60 11.56
N ALA A 514 -1.25 13.91 10.77
CA ALA A 514 0.11 13.48 11.02
C ALA A 514 1.11 14.46 10.42
N SER A 515 2.21 14.66 11.16
CA SER A 515 3.40 15.32 10.65
C SER A 515 4.54 14.31 10.50
N PHE A 516 5.09 14.28 9.29
CA PHE A 516 6.23 13.49 8.88
C PHE A 516 7.51 14.34 8.79
N GLY A 517 7.52 15.49 9.46
CA GLY A 517 8.68 16.39 9.51
C GLY A 517 8.74 17.40 8.36
N SER A 518 9.77 18.23 8.41
CA SER A 518 9.91 19.44 7.57
C SER A 518 10.29 19.16 6.12
N THR A 519 10.75 17.96 5.79
CA THR A 519 11.05 17.57 4.40
C THR A 519 9.80 17.12 3.64
N SER A 520 8.74 16.73 4.35
CA SER A 520 7.42 16.49 3.77
C SER A 520 6.67 17.83 3.61
N GLY A 521 6.10 18.07 2.43
CA GLY A 521 5.22 19.23 2.18
C GLY A 521 3.83 19.04 2.81
N ASN A 522 2.98 20.06 2.81
CA ASN A 522 1.58 19.91 3.26
C ASN A 522 0.73 19.20 2.19
N CYS A 523 -0.24 18.37 2.59
CA CYS A 523 -1.16 17.70 1.65
C CYS A 523 -2.06 18.70 0.88
N THR A 524 -2.36 19.84 1.50
CA THR A 524 -3.08 20.94 0.85
C THR A 524 -2.24 21.67 -0.20
N GLY A 525 -0.91 21.53 -0.16
CA GLY A 525 0.02 22.09 -1.13
C GLY A 525 0.51 21.04 -2.12
N LEU A 526 1.02 21.52 -3.26
CA LEU A 526 1.76 20.70 -4.21
C LEU A 526 3.24 21.08 -4.16
N PRO A 527 4.17 20.13 -4.41
CA PRO A 527 5.58 20.45 -4.53
C PRO A 527 5.77 21.54 -5.60
N THR A 528 6.45 22.62 -5.25
CA THR A 528 6.84 23.65 -6.22
C THR A 528 7.87 23.04 -7.16
N ASN A 529 7.51 22.91 -8.44
CA ASN A 529 8.35 22.31 -9.48
C ASN A 529 9.72 22.95 -9.62
#